data_AF-W7YPH1-F1
#
_entry.id   AF-W7YPH1-F1
#
_cell.length_a   1.000
_cell.length_b   1.000
_cell.length_c   1.000
_cell.angle_alpha   90.00
_cell.angle_beta   90.00
_cell.angle_gamma   90.00
#
_symmetry.space_group_name_H-M   'P 1'
#
loop_
_entity.id
_entity.type
_entity.pdbx_description
1 polymer ?
#
loop_
_entity_poly.entity_id
_entity_poly.type
_entity_poly.pdbx_seq_one_letter_code
_entity_poly.pdbx_strand_id
1 'polypeptide(L)'
;MPLSENPFISKELGTRHRAAIGISEVGDAISIVVSEETGQISLAINGQVVRDIKEESLISKLYEELRPNSSLKEKRPAFWKRKGNDKK
;
A
#
# COMPACT_ATOMS: atom_id res chain seq x y z
N MET A 1 7.74 -14.23 -2.25
CA MET A 1 7.00 -13.44 -1.23
C MET A 1 6.70 -14.36 -0.06
N PRO A 2 6.74 -13.87 1.19
CA PRO A 2 6.37 -14.68 2.36
C PRO A 2 4.91 -15.12 2.24
N LEU A 3 4.59 -16.32 2.72
CA LEU A 3 3.22 -16.82 2.77
C LEU A 3 2.65 -16.53 4.16
N SER A 4 1.43 -15.99 4.22
CA SER A 4 0.74 -15.86 5.50
C SER A 4 0.42 -17.24 6.08
N GLU A 5 0.68 -17.40 7.37
CA GLU A 5 0.35 -18.58 8.18
C GLU A 5 -0.95 -18.40 8.97
N ASN A 6 -1.69 -17.30 8.72
CA ASN A 6 -2.90 -16.98 9.46
C ASN A 6 -4.00 -18.05 9.25
N PRO A 7 -4.42 -18.77 10.31
CA PRO A 7 -5.37 -19.88 10.20
C PRO A 7 -6.80 -19.41 9.86
N PHE A 8 -7.09 -18.12 9.95
CA PHE A 8 -8.39 -17.54 9.62
C PHE A 8 -8.55 -17.25 8.11
N ILE A 9 -7.49 -17.41 7.31
CA ILE A 9 -7.54 -17.30 5.86
C ILE A 9 -8.32 -18.50 5.28
N SER A 10 -9.26 -18.25 4.37
CA SER A 10 -10.03 -19.33 3.73
C SER A 10 -9.09 -20.35 3.06
N LYS A 11 -9.35 -21.64 3.27
CA LYS A 11 -8.58 -22.74 2.65
C LYS A 11 -8.69 -22.76 1.12
N GLU A 12 -9.73 -22.12 0.58
CA GLU A 12 -9.95 -21.94 -0.87
C GLU A 12 -8.94 -20.97 -1.49
N LEU A 13 -8.26 -20.16 -0.69
CA LEU A 13 -7.27 -19.23 -1.20
C LEU A 13 -6.01 -19.97 -1.65
N GLY A 14 -5.58 -19.71 -2.88
CA GLY A 14 -4.37 -20.28 -3.45
C GLY A 14 -3.08 -19.71 -2.85
N THR A 15 -1.94 -20.20 -3.33
CA THR A 15 -0.62 -19.71 -2.90
C THR A 15 -0.39 -18.24 -3.23
N ARG A 16 -0.94 -17.73 -4.34
CA ARG A 16 -0.85 -16.30 -4.70
C ARG A 16 -1.54 -15.39 -3.69
N HIS A 17 -2.75 -15.75 -3.25
CA HIS A 17 -3.46 -15.01 -2.21
C HIS A 17 -2.70 -15.04 -0.89
N ARG A 18 -2.21 -16.22 -0.46
CA ARG A 18 -1.39 -16.31 0.76
C ARG A 18 -0.10 -15.50 0.68
N ALA A 19 0.54 -15.44 -0.49
CA ALA A 19 1.72 -14.62 -0.73
C ALA A 19 1.42 -13.12 -0.66
N ALA A 20 0.30 -12.70 -1.25
CA ALA A 20 -0.17 -11.32 -1.22
C ALA A 20 -0.52 -10.85 0.19
N ILE A 21 -1.17 -11.72 0.98
CA ILE A 21 -1.46 -11.44 2.38
C ILE A 21 -0.14 -11.36 3.16
N GLY A 22 0.72 -12.36 3.03
CA GLY A 22 2.00 -12.43 3.74
C GLY A 22 2.89 -11.21 3.53
N ILE A 23 3.00 -10.68 2.30
CA ILE A 23 3.78 -9.45 2.08
C ILE A 23 3.15 -8.22 2.76
N SER A 24 1.82 -8.14 2.76
CA SER A 24 1.08 -7.02 3.35
C SER A 24 1.00 -7.11 4.88
N GLU A 25 1.33 -8.26 5.47
CA GLU A 25 1.48 -8.42 6.92
C GLU A 25 2.82 -7.87 7.42
N VAL A 26 3.88 -8.04 6.63
CA VAL A 26 5.26 -7.70 7.03
C VAL A 26 5.72 -6.32 6.55
N GLY A 27 4.87 -5.59 5.82
CA GLY A 27 5.18 -4.26 5.29
C GLY A 27 3.93 -3.50 4.87
N ASP A 28 4.14 -2.27 4.39
CA ASP A 28 3.11 -1.36 3.85
C ASP A 28 2.74 -1.68 2.39
N ALA A 29 2.95 -2.93 1.99
CA ALA A 29 2.72 -3.36 0.62
C ALA A 29 1.22 -3.47 0.30
N ILE A 30 0.86 -2.93 -0.86
CA ILE A 30 -0.44 -3.14 -1.50
C ILE A 30 -0.26 -4.21 -2.57
N SER A 31 -1.01 -5.31 -2.47
CA SER A 31 -0.88 -6.43 -3.40
C SER A 31 -2.21 -6.73 -4.09
N ILE A 32 -2.18 -6.84 -5.42
CA ILE A 32 -3.34 -7.21 -6.24
C ILE A 32 -3.13 -8.65 -6.74
N VAL A 33 -4.18 -9.47 -6.66
CA VAL A 33 -4.15 -10.86 -7.09
C VAL A 33 -5.28 -11.10 -8.08
N VAL A 34 -4.97 -11.75 -9.20
CA VAL A 34 -5.96 -12.26 -10.15
C VAL A 34 -6.04 -13.78 -9.99
N SER A 35 -7.26 -14.28 -9.77
CA SER A 35 -7.54 -15.72 -9.72
C SER A 35 -7.31 -16.35 -11.09
N GLU A 36 -6.53 -17.42 -11.17
CA GLU A 36 -6.32 -18.14 -12.43
C GLU A 36 -7.53 -18.97 -12.86
N GLU A 37 -8.37 -19.36 -11.91
CA GLU A 37 -9.54 -20.20 -12.16
C GLU A 37 -10.76 -19.35 -12.56
N THR A 38 -10.96 -18.22 -11.87
CA THR A 38 -12.19 -17.42 -11.97
C THR A 38 -11.98 -16.06 -12.61
N GLY A 39 -10.73 -15.61 -12.78
CA GLY A 39 -10.41 -14.25 -13.22
C GLY A 39 -10.75 -13.15 -12.21
N GLN A 40 -11.30 -13.51 -11.04
CA GLN A 40 -11.67 -12.54 -10.00
C GLN A 40 -10.43 -11.84 -9.44
N ILE A 41 -10.59 -10.55 -9.18
CA ILE A 41 -9.54 -9.71 -8.61
C ILE A 41 -9.69 -9.68 -7.08
N SER A 42 -8.58 -9.75 -6.37
CA SER A 42 -8.51 -9.57 -4.92
C SER A 42 -7.44 -8.54 -4.56
N LEU A 43 -7.67 -7.81 -3.49
CA LEU A 43 -6.76 -6.78 -2.98
C LEU A 43 -6.31 -7.16 -1.57
N ALA A 44 -5.01 -7.19 -1.31
CA ALA A 44 -4.43 -7.44 -0.01
C ALA A 44 -3.65 -6.23 0.50
N ILE A 45 -3.99 -5.76 1.70
CA ILE A 45 -3.44 -4.57 2.37
C ILE A 45 -3.45 -4.82 3.87
N ASN A 46 -2.36 -4.51 4.58
CA ASN A 46 -2.25 -4.62 6.04
C ASN A 46 -2.66 -6.00 6.59
N GLY A 47 -2.29 -7.07 5.88
CA GLY A 47 -2.62 -8.45 6.24
C GLY A 47 -4.09 -8.85 6.05
N GLN A 48 -4.91 -7.97 5.49
CA GLN A 48 -6.30 -8.26 5.15
C GLN A 48 -6.45 -8.47 3.65
N VAL A 49 -7.41 -9.30 3.25
CA VAL A 49 -7.74 -9.54 1.84
C VAL A 49 -9.20 -9.27 1.56
N VAL A 50 -9.47 -8.44 0.55
CA VAL A 50 -10.78 -8.22 -0.04
C VAL A 50 -10.85 -9.06 -1.31
N ARG A 51 -11.74 -10.05 -1.33
CA ARG A 51 -11.97 -10.95 -2.47
C ARG A 51 -13.04 -10.37 -3.40
N ASP A 52 -12.96 -10.73 -4.68
CA ASP A 52 -13.91 -10.34 -5.72
C ASP A 52 -14.20 -8.83 -5.72
N ILE A 53 -13.13 -8.04 -5.65
CA ILE A 53 -13.25 -6.58 -5.61
C ILE A 53 -13.68 -6.06 -6.98
N LYS A 54 -14.75 -5.28 -7.01
CA LYS A 54 -15.21 -4.60 -8.22
C LYS A 54 -14.21 -3.55 -8.67
N GLU A 55 -14.15 -3.30 -9.97
CA GLU A 55 -13.24 -2.34 -10.60
C GLU A 55 -13.32 -0.94 -9.95
N GLU A 56 -14.52 -0.40 -9.77
CA GLU A 56 -14.73 0.93 -9.16
C GLU A 56 -14.15 1.00 -7.73
N SER A 57 -14.37 -0.05 -6.94
CA SER A 57 -13.86 -0.14 -5.57
C SER A 57 -12.34 -0.29 -5.55
N LEU A 58 -11.78 -1.10 -6.46
CA LEU A 58 -10.34 -1.28 -6.60
C LEU A 58 -9.66 0.04 -6.94
N ILE A 59 -10.17 0.74 -7.96
CA ILE A 59 -9.65 2.04 -8.38
C ILE A 59 -9.71 3.04 -7.22
N SER A 60 -10.86 3.13 -6.56
CA SER A 60 -11.06 4.03 -5.42
C SER A 60 -10.07 3.76 -4.30
N LYS A 61 -9.85 2.48 -3.97
CA LYS A 61 -8.91 2.06 -2.91
C LYS A 61 -7.47 2.34 -3.29
N LEU A 62 -7.07 2.09 -4.55
CA LEU A 62 -5.72 2.41 -5.01
C LEU A 62 -5.46 3.93 -4.99
N TYR A 63 -6.42 4.76 -5.37
CA TYR A 63 -6.28 6.22 -5.27
C TYR A 63 -6.21 6.70 -3.83
N GLU A 64 -6.91 6.06 -2.90
CA GLU A 64 -6.83 6.39 -1.46
C GLU A 64 -5.43 6.10 -0.92
N GLU A 65 -4.90 4.90 -1.19
CA GLU A 65 -3.69 4.38 -0.54
C GLU A 65 -2.38 4.84 -1.24
N LEU A 66 -2.38 5.04 -2.56
CA LEU A 66 -1.18 5.40 -3.33
C LEU A 66 -1.04 6.91 -3.58
N ARG A 67 -1.94 7.74 -3.05
CA ARG A 67 -1.86 9.19 -3.23
C ARG A 67 -0.56 9.70 -2.60
N PRO A 68 0.35 10.33 -3.36
CA PRO A 68 1.54 10.92 -2.79
C PRO A 68 1.08 12.03 -1.83
N ASN A 69 1.47 11.93 -0.57
CA ASN A 69 1.20 12.94 0.44
C ASN A 69 1.95 14.22 0.02
N SER A 70 1.29 15.11 -0.71
CA SER A 70 1.88 16.32 -1.29
C SER A 70 2.12 17.44 -0.26
N SER A 71 2.26 17.07 1.02
CA SER A 71 2.38 18.00 2.15
C SER A 71 3.81 18.31 2.59
N LEU A 72 4.84 17.99 1.79
CA LEU A 72 6.25 18.35 2.09
C LEU A 72 6.86 19.41 1.15
N LYS A 73 6.02 20.23 0.51
CA LYS A 73 6.45 21.49 -0.14
C LYS A 73 5.83 22.67 0.59
N GLU A 74 6.52 23.14 1.64
CA GLU A 74 6.47 24.47 2.28
C GLU A 74 6.80 24.29 3.78
N LYS A 75 7.84 24.83 4.40
CA LYS A 75 8.78 25.92 4.11
C LYS A 75 10.12 25.52 4.73
N ARG A 76 11.21 25.51 3.96
CA ARG A 76 12.54 25.64 4.56
C ARG A 76 12.57 27.01 5.24
N PRO A 77 12.73 27.15 6.58
CA PRO A 77 13.00 28.46 7.13
C PRO A 77 14.34 28.92 6.55
N ALA A 78 14.34 30.09 5.91
CA ALA A 78 15.50 30.74 5.33
C ALA A 78 16.45 31.25 6.44
N PHE A 79 16.93 30.34 7.30
CA PHE A 79 17.73 30.65 8.48
C PHE A 79 19.21 30.95 8.16
N TRP A 80 19.60 30.88 6.88
CA TRP A 80 20.96 31.22 6.42
C TRP A 80 21.06 32.53 5.62
N LYS A 81 20.01 33.36 5.55
CA LYS A 81 20.08 34.66 4.88
C LYS A 81 20.29 35.86 5.81
N ARG A 82 20.81 35.62 7.03
CA ARG A 82 21.17 36.70 7.98
C ARG A 82 22.47 36.41 8.73
N LYS A 83 23.55 36.12 8.00
CA LYS A 83 24.92 36.28 8.52
C LYS A 83 25.81 36.81 7.42
N GLY A 84 25.75 38.13 7.24
CA GLY A 84 26.52 38.80 6.19
C GLY A 84 26.22 40.29 6.08
N ASN A 85 26.01 40.99 7.19
CA ASN A 85 26.27 42.43 7.23
C ASN A 85 26.39 42.89 8.70
N ASP A 86 27.57 42.71 9.26
CA ASP A 86 28.01 43.46 10.44
C ASP A 86 29.54 43.52 10.42
N LYS A 87 30.07 44.67 10.01
CA LYS A 87 31.16 45.44 10.65
C LYS A 87 31.69 46.49 9.67
N LYS A 88 31.20 47.73 9.85
CA LYS A 88 32.04 48.92 9.80
C LYS A 88 31.90 49.60 11.15
#